data_AF-A0AAD4CS84-F1
#
_entry.id   AF-A0AAD4CS84-F1
#
_cell.length_a   1.000
_cell.length_b   1.000
_cell.length_c   1.000
_cell.angle_alpha   90.00
_cell.angle_beta   90.00
_cell.angle_gamma   90.00
#
_symmetry.space_group_name_H-M   'P 1'
#
loop_
_entity.id
_entity.type
_entity.pdbx_description
1 polymer ?
#
loop_
_entity_poly.entity_id
_entity_poly.type
_entity_poly.pdbx_seq_one_letter_code
_entity_poly.pdbx_strand_id
1 'polypeptide(L)'
;MVLISSLLLFSAVAVAVPAPTPTPTPVKSHDHGNHSTTAEKNKPWNAGAVPQYPIHESCNATQRRQIEAGLNETILLANHAKDHILRWGNDSSIYRKYFGDRPSIEAIGAYDIVVNGNKDGVLFRCDNPDNNCELEGWAGHWRGENATSETVICEMSYHTRRYLTTMCAMGYTVAGSDIATFWAADLLHRLYHVPAIGQLHVDHFADSFEEVIDLAKSNKTESTRDSETLQLFALEAYAYDISVPGVGCAGESHVDEEEEDVPENCHTHDGGVLHCT
;
A
#
# COMPACT_ATOMS: atom_id res chain seq x y z
N MET A 1 59.40 -1.82 -11.52
CA MET A 1 59.40 -2.17 -12.95
C MET A 1 58.77 -3.55 -13.12
N VAL A 2 57.48 -3.61 -13.44
CA VAL A 2 56.84 -4.72 -14.17
C VAL A 2 55.73 -4.09 -15.01
N LEU A 3 55.68 -4.50 -16.27
CA LEU A 3 55.04 -3.82 -17.39
C LEU A 3 53.51 -3.98 -17.42
N ILE A 4 52.87 -2.89 -17.85
CA ILE A 4 51.48 -2.78 -18.30
C ILE A 4 51.32 -3.63 -19.57
N SER A 5 50.29 -4.47 -19.63
CA SER A 5 49.83 -5.09 -20.88
C SER A 5 48.32 -4.88 -21.03
N SER A 6 47.96 -3.85 -21.78
CA SER A 6 46.58 -3.54 -22.16
C SER A 6 46.21 -4.34 -23.41
N LEU A 7 45.31 -5.32 -23.27
CA LEU A 7 44.67 -5.97 -24.42
C LEU A 7 43.56 -5.06 -24.96
N LEU A 8 43.73 -4.59 -26.19
CA LEU A 8 42.70 -3.95 -27.01
C LEU A 8 41.89 -5.04 -27.73
N LEU A 9 40.61 -5.17 -27.39
CA LEU A 9 39.65 -6.01 -28.10
C LEU A 9 38.99 -5.19 -29.23
N PHE A 10 39.31 -5.53 -30.48
CA PHE A 10 38.61 -5.03 -31.67
C PHE A 10 37.36 -5.89 -31.92
N SER A 11 36.16 -5.33 -31.72
CA SER A 11 34.91 -5.95 -32.19
C SER A 11 34.66 -5.61 -33.65
N ALA A 12 34.58 -6.64 -34.50
CA ALA A 12 34.19 -6.54 -35.89
C ALA A 12 32.66 -6.32 -36.00
N VAL A 13 32.25 -5.29 -36.74
CA VAL A 13 30.85 -5.03 -37.08
C VAL A 13 30.52 -5.80 -38.35
N ALA A 14 29.65 -6.82 -38.24
CA ALA A 14 29.08 -7.51 -39.40
C ALA A 14 27.86 -6.73 -39.92
N VAL A 15 27.95 -6.24 -41.16
CA VAL A 15 26.84 -5.60 -41.86
C VAL A 15 26.00 -6.68 -42.53
N ALA A 16 24.77 -6.89 -42.06
CA ALA A 16 23.81 -7.79 -42.70
C ALA A 16 23.08 -7.06 -43.85
N VAL A 17 23.05 -7.68 -45.03
CA VAL A 17 22.32 -7.20 -46.20
C VAL A 17 20.86 -7.67 -46.09
N PRO A 18 19.86 -6.79 -46.26
CA PRO A 18 18.46 -7.20 -46.21
C PRO A 18 18.03 -7.94 -47.49
N ALA A 19 17.28 -9.03 -47.32
CA ALA A 19 16.65 -9.77 -48.41
C ALA A 19 15.46 -8.98 -49.01
N PRO A 20 15.14 -9.14 -50.30
CA PRO A 20 14.02 -8.45 -50.94
C PRO A 20 12.67 -9.00 -50.46
N THR A 21 11.78 -8.10 -50.05
CA THR A 21 10.40 -8.40 -49.69
C THR A 21 9.52 -8.58 -50.93
N PRO A 22 8.56 -9.52 -50.94
CA PRO A 22 7.62 -9.65 -52.04
C PRO A 22 6.59 -8.51 -52.04
N THR A 23 6.40 -7.91 -53.22
CA THR A 23 5.36 -6.91 -53.50
C THR A 23 3.95 -7.47 -53.27
N PRO A 24 3.10 -6.81 -52.47
CA PRO A 24 1.70 -7.19 -52.36
C PRO A 24 0.89 -6.72 -53.58
N THR A 25 0.12 -7.63 -54.17
CA THR A 25 -0.90 -7.36 -55.18
C THR A 25 -2.01 -6.45 -54.63
N PRO A 26 -2.56 -5.51 -55.43
CA PRO A 26 -3.59 -4.59 -54.95
C PRO A 26 -4.93 -5.31 -54.82
N VAL A 27 -5.37 -5.53 -53.59
CA VAL A 27 -6.75 -5.91 -53.28
C VAL A 27 -7.63 -4.67 -53.49
N LYS A 28 -8.63 -4.78 -54.36
CA LYS A 28 -9.65 -3.73 -54.56
C LYS A 28 -10.44 -3.57 -53.27
N SER A 29 -10.22 -2.47 -52.57
CA SER A 29 -10.99 -2.04 -51.41
C SER A 29 -12.42 -1.72 -51.85
N HIS A 30 -13.40 -2.48 -51.35
CA HIS A 30 -14.79 -2.03 -51.35
C HIS A 30 -14.91 -0.87 -50.37
N ASP A 31 -15.07 0.32 -50.92
CA ASP A 31 -15.37 1.55 -50.19
C ASP A 31 -16.78 1.46 -49.61
N HIS A 32 -16.87 1.06 -48.35
CA HIS A 32 -18.04 1.31 -47.52
C HIS A 32 -17.71 2.49 -46.61
N GLY A 33 -18.21 3.65 -47.05
CA GLY A 33 -18.11 4.90 -46.32
C GLY A 33 -18.52 4.74 -44.87
N ASN A 34 -17.54 4.94 -43.99
CA ASN A 34 -17.79 5.34 -42.63
C ASN A 34 -16.68 6.32 -42.24
N HIS A 35 -16.97 7.62 -42.38
CA HIS A 35 -16.17 8.70 -41.82
C HIS A 35 -16.28 8.68 -40.28
N SER A 36 -15.74 7.62 -39.67
CA SER A 36 -15.26 7.66 -38.29
C SER A 36 -13.78 8.00 -38.39
N THR A 37 -13.46 9.23 -38.00
CA THR A 37 -12.10 9.79 -38.07
C THR A 37 -11.07 8.78 -37.57
N THR A 38 -10.07 8.51 -38.39
CA THR A 38 -8.97 7.56 -38.12
C THR A 38 -8.14 7.90 -36.87
N ALA A 39 -8.37 9.06 -36.25
CA ALA A 39 -7.72 9.50 -35.02
C ALA A 39 -8.27 8.80 -33.75
N GLU A 40 -9.53 8.37 -33.73
CA GLU A 40 -10.10 7.65 -32.57
C GLU A 40 -9.65 6.18 -32.52
N LYS A 41 -9.33 5.57 -33.66
CA LYS A 41 -8.99 4.14 -33.76
C LYS A 41 -7.56 3.79 -33.35
N ASN A 42 -6.71 4.79 -33.09
CA ASN A 42 -5.27 4.60 -32.81
C ASN A 42 -4.81 5.24 -31.48
N LYS A 43 -5.66 5.30 -30.46
CA LYS A 43 -5.23 5.73 -29.11
C LYS A 43 -4.42 4.59 -28.44
N PRO A 44 -3.28 4.86 -27.79
CA PRO A 44 -2.56 3.85 -27.02
C PRO A 44 -3.43 3.32 -25.87
N TRP A 45 -3.11 2.12 -25.35
CA TRP A 45 -3.91 1.46 -24.30
C TRP A 45 -4.09 2.32 -23.03
N ASN A 46 -3.15 3.22 -22.77
CA ASN A 46 -3.11 4.12 -21.62
C ASN A 46 -3.58 5.55 -21.94
N ALA A 47 -4.21 5.79 -23.09
CA ALA A 47 -4.72 7.11 -23.40
C ALA A 47 -5.75 7.58 -22.36
N GLY A 48 -5.49 8.71 -21.71
CA GLY A 48 -6.34 9.25 -20.64
C GLY A 48 -6.04 8.70 -19.24
N ALA A 49 -5.07 7.79 -19.09
CA ALA A 49 -4.64 7.33 -17.77
C ALA A 49 -3.99 8.49 -16.99
N VAL A 50 -4.37 8.61 -15.72
CA VAL A 50 -3.80 9.54 -14.75
C VAL A 50 -2.74 8.79 -13.94
N PRO A 51 -1.44 9.10 -14.10
CA PRO A 51 -0.36 8.31 -13.51
C PRO A 51 -0.03 8.70 -12.07
N GLN A 52 -0.53 9.85 -11.59
CA GLN A 52 -0.23 10.41 -10.26
C GLN A 52 -1.52 10.82 -9.58
N TYR A 53 -1.57 10.68 -8.26
CA TYR A 53 -2.71 11.11 -7.47
C TYR A 53 -2.93 12.64 -7.57
N PRO A 54 -4.08 13.09 -8.07
CA PRO A 54 -4.40 14.51 -8.16
C PRO A 54 -4.49 15.19 -6.78
N ILE A 55 -3.96 16.41 -6.69
CA ILE A 55 -4.08 17.27 -5.50
C ILE A 55 -4.72 18.59 -5.94
N HIS A 56 -5.80 18.97 -5.28
CA HIS A 56 -6.60 20.16 -5.53
C HIS A 56 -5.81 21.46 -5.29
N GLU A 57 -6.24 22.55 -5.92
CA GLU A 57 -5.59 23.87 -5.84
C GLU A 57 -5.77 24.55 -4.47
N SER A 58 -6.68 24.06 -3.63
CA SER A 58 -6.83 24.52 -2.24
C SER A 58 -5.60 24.24 -1.38
N CYS A 59 -4.72 23.33 -1.81
CA CYS A 59 -3.46 23.04 -1.15
C CYS A 59 -2.39 24.05 -1.54
N ASN A 60 -1.86 24.77 -0.55
CA ASN A 60 -0.71 25.66 -0.77
C ASN A 60 0.55 24.87 -1.15
N ALA A 61 1.61 25.58 -1.57
CA ALA A 61 2.83 24.94 -2.07
C ALA A 61 3.51 23.99 -1.05
N THR A 62 3.44 24.29 0.25
CA THR A 62 4.04 23.44 1.29
C THR A 62 3.16 22.23 1.57
N GLN A 63 1.84 22.41 1.69
CA GLN A 63 0.89 21.30 1.84
C GLN A 63 1.00 20.31 0.68
N ARG A 64 1.01 20.82 -0.55
CA ARG A 64 1.20 20.02 -1.76
C ARG A 64 2.47 19.18 -1.71
N ARG A 65 3.62 19.77 -1.36
CA ARG A 65 4.90 19.03 -1.27
C ARG A 65 4.85 17.90 -0.24
N GLN A 66 4.22 18.13 0.91
CA GLN A 66 4.09 17.11 1.95
C GLN A 66 3.18 15.96 1.50
N ILE A 67 2.05 16.28 0.86
CA ILE A 67 1.15 15.27 0.30
C ILE A 67 1.85 14.49 -0.82
N GLU A 68 2.56 15.16 -1.74
CA GLU A 68 3.33 14.49 -2.81
C GLU A 68 4.40 13.56 -2.25
N ALA A 69 5.14 13.99 -1.22
CA ALA A 69 6.11 13.16 -0.53
C ALA A 69 5.43 11.96 0.16
N GLY A 70 4.33 12.20 0.86
CA GLY A 70 3.53 11.16 1.51
C GLY A 70 3.00 10.13 0.53
N LEU A 71 2.44 10.54 -0.61
CA LEU A 71 1.92 9.66 -1.65
C LEU A 71 3.03 8.82 -2.31
N ASN A 72 4.21 9.40 -2.51
CA ASN A 72 5.37 8.64 -2.99
C ASN A 72 5.77 7.56 -1.98
N GLU A 73 5.75 7.88 -0.68
CA GLU A 73 6.00 6.88 0.37
C GLU A 73 4.85 5.86 0.49
N THR A 74 3.59 6.23 0.26
CA THR A 74 2.46 5.29 0.17
C THR A 74 2.66 4.27 -0.95
N ILE A 75 3.08 4.74 -2.14
CA ILE A 75 3.39 3.84 -3.27
C ILE A 75 4.56 2.94 -2.93
N LEU A 76 5.61 3.47 -2.29
CA LEU A 76 6.76 2.68 -1.82
C LEU A 76 6.32 1.59 -0.83
N LEU A 77 5.52 1.97 0.17
CA LEU A 77 5.02 1.08 1.22
C LEU A 77 4.13 -0.03 0.64
N ALA A 78 3.14 0.33 -0.19
CA ALA A 78 2.24 -0.62 -0.84
C ALA A 78 3.00 -1.54 -1.81
N ASN A 79 3.93 -1.02 -2.60
CA ASN A 79 4.73 -1.85 -3.49
C ASN A 79 5.59 -2.84 -2.71
N HIS A 80 6.22 -2.41 -1.62
CA HIS A 80 7.00 -3.29 -0.77
C HIS A 80 6.13 -4.38 -0.13
N ALA A 81 4.95 -4.03 0.40
CA ALA A 81 4.01 -4.98 0.97
C ALA A 81 3.64 -6.06 -0.06
N LYS A 82 3.28 -5.65 -1.28
CA LYS A 82 3.02 -6.56 -2.40
C LYS A 82 4.23 -7.47 -2.70
N ASP A 83 5.44 -6.90 -2.78
CA ASP A 83 6.67 -7.66 -3.07
C ASP A 83 6.97 -8.68 -1.97
N HIS A 84 6.73 -8.34 -0.70
CA HIS A 84 6.85 -9.27 0.43
C HIS A 84 5.90 -10.46 0.27
N ILE A 85 4.62 -10.20 -0.06
CA ILE A 85 3.62 -11.25 -0.27
C ILE A 85 3.97 -12.12 -1.47
N LEU A 86 4.41 -11.52 -2.59
CA LEU A 86 4.80 -12.27 -3.78
C LEU A 86 6.03 -13.15 -3.55
N ARG A 87 6.93 -12.72 -2.67
CA ARG A 87 8.16 -13.46 -2.35
C ARG A 87 7.91 -14.63 -1.39
N TRP A 88 7.14 -14.39 -0.33
CA TRP A 88 7.02 -15.33 0.79
C TRP A 88 5.63 -15.92 0.96
N GLY A 89 4.57 -15.18 0.59
CA GLY A 89 3.19 -15.58 0.82
C GLY A 89 2.96 -16.10 2.24
N ASN A 90 2.30 -17.25 2.35
CA ASN A 90 2.00 -17.90 3.62
C ASN A 90 3.23 -18.43 4.39
N ASP A 91 4.40 -18.53 3.76
CA ASP A 91 5.61 -18.93 4.48
C ASP A 91 6.11 -17.81 5.42
N SER A 92 5.69 -16.57 5.19
CA SER A 92 6.00 -15.43 6.07
C SER A 92 5.19 -15.50 7.36
N SER A 93 5.88 -15.41 8.50
CA SER A 93 5.23 -15.21 9.80
C SER A 93 4.51 -13.86 9.87
N ILE A 94 5.02 -12.82 9.20
CA ILE A 94 4.37 -11.50 9.12
C ILE A 94 3.07 -11.62 8.32
N TYR A 95 3.07 -12.34 7.19
CA TYR A 95 1.84 -12.56 6.43
C TYR A 95 0.78 -13.29 7.26
N ARG A 96 1.15 -14.42 7.88
CA ARG A 96 0.20 -15.19 8.69
C ARG A 96 -0.28 -14.44 9.93
N LYS A 97 0.53 -13.57 10.51
CA LYS A 97 0.13 -12.70 11.63
C LYS A 97 -1.09 -11.84 11.28
N TYR A 98 -1.12 -11.27 10.08
CA TYR A 98 -2.16 -10.32 9.66
C TYR A 98 -3.27 -10.94 8.82
N PHE A 99 -2.97 -11.99 8.05
CA PHE A 99 -3.92 -12.58 7.11
C PHE A 99 -4.28 -14.04 7.42
N GLY A 100 -3.66 -14.66 8.44
CA GLY A 100 -3.80 -16.10 8.66
C GLY A 100 -3.30 -16.91 7.44
N ASP A 101 -3.93 -18.05 7.18
CA ASP A 101 -3.60 -18.91 6.02
C ASP A 101 -4.37 -18.54 4.73
N ARG A 102 -4.92 -17.32 4.66
CA ARG A 102 -5.82 -16.92 3.57
C ARG A 102 -5.11 -16.72 2.24
N PRO A 103 -5.81 -16.88 1.10
CA PRO A 103 -5.23 -16.60 -0.20
C PRO A 103 -4.75 -15.14 -0.33
N SER A 104 -3.56 -14.96 -0.89
CA SER A 104 -2.90 -13.65 -1.00
C SER A 104 -3.44 -12.76 -2.12
N ILE A 105 -4.32 -13.27 -2.97
CA ILE A 105 -4.75 -12.61 -4.20
C ILE A 105 -5.42 -11.25 -3.90
N GLU A 106 -6.27 -11.20 -2.88
CA GLU A 106 -6.98 -9.97 -2.49
C GLU A 106 -6.01 -8.91 -1.96
N ALA A 107 -5.13 -9.28 -1.02
CA ALA A 107 -4.14 -8.36 -0.47
C ALA A 107 -3.16 -7.84 -1.54
N ILE A 108 -2.67 -8.73 -2.42
CA ILE A 108 -1.84 -8.34 -3.58
C ILE A 108 -2.60 -7.35 -4.47
N GLY A 109 -3.86 -7.64 -4.80
CA GLY A 109 -4.70 -6.80 -5.63
C GLY A 109 -4.92 -5.41 -5.03
N ALA A 110 -5.22 -5.34 -3.73
CA ALA A 110 -5.41 -4.09 -3.01
C ALA A 110 -4.18 -3.18 -3.13
N TYR A 111 -2.97 -3.70 -2.86
CA TYR A 111 -1.75 -2.93 -3.03
C TYR A 111 -1.42 -2.61 -4.50
N ASP A 112 -1.67 -3.54 -5.43
CA ASP A 112 -1.34 -3.32 -6.83
C ASP A 112 -2.21 -2.24 -7.47
N ILE A 113 -3.48 -2.10 -7.06
CA ILE A 113 -4.34 -1.00 -7.48
C ILE A 113 -3.77 0.35 -6.99
N VAL A 114 -3.33 0.42 -5.73
CA VAL A 114 -2.66 1.62 -5.18
C VAL A 114 -1.41 1.97 -5.97
N VAL A 115 -0.57 0.99 -6.32
CA VAL A 115 0.69 1.23 -7.03
C VAL A 115 0.45 1.54 -8.51
N ASN A 116 -0.25 0.65 -9.22
CA ASN A 116 -0.31 0.60 -10.69
C ASN A 116 -1.66 0.99 -11.29
N GLY A 117 -2.73 1.09 -10.50
CA GLY A 117 -4.05 1.48 -10.99
C GLY A 117 -4.09 2.89 -11.61
N ASN A 118 -5.09 3.18 -12.42
CA ASN A 118 -5.36 4.54 -12.90
C ASN A 118 -5.76 5.41 -11.70
N LYS A 119 -5.11 6.57 -11.51
CA LYS A 119 -5.38 7.47 -10.37
C LYS A 119 -6.52 8.46 -10.65
N ASP A 120 -7.18 8.31 -11.78
CA ASP A 120 -8.43 9.03 -12.07
C ASP A 120 -9.51 8.65 -11.05
N GLY A 121 -10.41 9.58 -10.73
CA GLY A 121 -11.41 9.38 -9.69
C GLY A 121 -10.87 9.45 -8.25
N VAL A 122 -9.68 10.01 -8.05
CA VAL A 122 -9.10 10.35 -6.74
C VAL A 122 -8.71 11.84 -6.73
N LEU A 123 -8.99 12.55 -5.64
CA LEU A 123 -8.57 13.94 -5.45
C LEU A 123 -8.30 14.24 -3.97
N PHE A 124 -7.08 14.64 -3.65
CA PHE A 124 -6.72 15.14 -2.32
C PHE A 124 -6.91 16.66 -2.25
N ARG A 125 -7.48 17.17 -1.16
CA ARG A 125 -7.72 18.62 -0.98
C ARG A 125 -7.39 19.09 0.43
N CYS A 126 -7.14 20.38 0.58
CA CYS A 126 -6.66 20.99 1.85
C CYS A 126 -7.63 22.01 2.44
N ASP A 127 -8.70 22.33 1.73
CA ASP A 127 -9.85 23.05 2.26
C ASP A 127 -10.84 22.07 2.92
N ASN A 128 -11.72 22.60 3.76
CA ASN A 128 -12.61 21.83 4.63
C ASN A 128 -14.09 22.05 4.24
N PRO A 129 -14.53 21.57 3.06
CA PRO A 129 -15.88 21.85 2.56
C PRO A 129 -17.00 21.29 3.45
N ASP A 130 -16.73 20.21 4.18
CA ASP A 130 -17.70 19.52 5.04
C ASP A 130 -17.57 19.93 6.52
N ASN A 131 -16.67 20.85 6.85
CA ASN A 131 -16.33 21.30 8.21
C ASN A 131 -15.79 20.21 9.17
N ASN A 132 -15.64 18.96 8.73
CA ASN A 132 -15.20 17.85 9.58
C ASN A 132 -13.75 17.98 10.11
N CYS A 133 -12.89 18.85 9.54
CA CYS A 133 -11.59 19.13 10.17
C CYS A 133 -11.68 19.92 11.49
N GLU A 134 -12.87 20.40 11.86
CA GLU A 134 -13.12 21.04 13.16
C GLU A 134 -13.38 20.01 14.27
N LEU A 135 -13.57 18.75 13.91
CA LEU A 135 -13.75 17.65 14.86
C LEU A 135 -12.41 17.32 15.54
N GLU A 136 -12.45 17.15 16.85
CA GLU A 136 -11.26 16.85 17.65
C GLU A 136 -10.61 15.53 17.20
N GLY A 137 -9.29 15.56 16.99
CA GLY A 137 -8.51 14.39 16.57
C GLY A 137 -8.54 14.11 15.06
N TRP A 138 -9.36 14.80 14.27
CA TRP A 138 -9.47 14.51 12.83
C TRP A 138 -8.26 15.04 12.06
N ALA A 139 -7.40 14.13 11.61
CA ALA A 139 -6.29 14.44 10.73
C ALA A 139 -6.72 14.57 9.25
N GLY A 140 -7.94 14.14 8.93
CA GLY A 140 -8.50 14.17 7.59
C GLY A 140 -9.65 13.20 7.45
N HIS A 141 -10.28 13.19 6.30
CA HIS A 141 -11.45 12.35 6.05
C HIS A 141 -11.70 12.15 4.57
N TRP A 142 -12.30 11.01 4.24
CA TRP A 142 -12.98 10.82 2.96
C TRP A 142 -14.33 11.54 3.00
N ARG A 143 -14.74 12.18 1.90
CA ARG A 143 -15.96 13.00 1.85
C ARG A 143 -17.26 12.20 1.69
N GLY A 144 -17.17 10.87 1.57
CA GLY A 144 -18.34 10.00 1.47
C GLY A 144 -19.26 10.39 0.32
N GLU A 145 -20.56 10.41 0.59
CA GLU A 145 -21.59 10.75 -0.41
C GLU A 145 -21.50 12.20 -0.94
N ASN A 146 -20.87 13.12 -0.20
CA ASN A 146 -20.72 14.52 -0.64
C ASN A 146 -19.77 14.66 -1.84
N ALA A 147 -18.74 13.80 -1.91
CA ALA A 147 -17.84 13.66 -3.05
C ALA A 147 -16.99 12.38 -2.90
N THR A 148 -17.46 11.29 -3.49
CA THR A 148 -16.86 9.96 -3.27
C THR A 148 -15.43 9.80 -3.80
N SER A 149 -14.98 10.68 -4.69
CA SER A 149 -13.61 10.70 -5.21
C SER A 149 -12.63 11.51 -4.35
N GLU A 150 -13.10 12.17 -3.29
CA GLU A 150 -12.35 13.21 -2.61
C GLU A 150 -11.97 12.86 -1.18
N THR A 151 -10.71 13.16 -0.84
CA THR A 151 -10.17 13.06 0.51
C THR A 151 -9.65 14.42 0.96
N VAL A 152 -10.06 14.86 2.15
CA VAL A 152 -9.59 16.08 2.79
C VAL A 152 -8.40 15.78 3.71
N ILE A 153 -7.33 16.55 3.59
CA ILE A 153 -6.20 16.57 4.52
C ILE A 153 -6.40 17.75 5.50
N CYS A 154 -6.64 17.45 6.78
CA CYS A 154 -6.78 18.48 7.81
C CYS A 154 -5.42 18.95 8.33
N GLU A 155 -5.40 20.13 8.95
CA GLU A 155 -4.17 20.77 9.46
C GLU A 155 -3.35 19.86 10.36
N MET A 156 -4.02 19.09 11.23
CA MET A 156 -3.39 18.13 12.15
C MET A 156 -2.42 17.17 11.43
N SER A 157 -2.73 16.72 10.20
CA SER A 157 -1.83 15.82 9.46
C SER A 157 -0.44 16.43 9.25
N TYR A 158 -0.35 17.74 8.98
CA TYR A 158 0.94 18.39 8.72
C TYR A 158 1.80 18.55 9.97
N HIS A 159 1.22 18.38 11.16
CA HIS A 159 1.95 18.48 12.43
C HIS A 159 2.27 17.12 13.04
N THR A 160 1.44 16.10 12.80
CA THR A 160 1.56 14.80 13.46
C THR A 160 2.14 13.71 12.59
N ARG A 161 1.98 13.78 11.26
CA ARG A 161 2.42 12.72 10.36
C ARG A 161 3.92 12.76 10.13
N ARG A 162 4.53 11.58 10.26
CA ARG A 162 5.96 11.35 10.02
C ARG A 162 6.19 10.73 8.64
N TYR A 163 7.44 10.79 8.19
CA TYR A 163 7.91 10.11 7.00
C TYR A 163 8.52 8.75 7.35
N LEU A 164 8.44 7.79 6.43
CA LEU A 164 8.96 6.42 6.57
C LEU A 164 10.46 6.37 6.86
N THR A 165 11.20 7.42 6.52
CA THR A 165 12.61 7.59 6.92
C THR A 165 12.83 7.56 8.42
N THR A 166 11.77 7.73 9.22
CA THR A 166 11.80 7.62 10.68
C THR A 166 11.12 6.34 11.20
N MET A 167 10.84 5.36 10.34
CA MET A 167 10.27 4.06 10.74
C MET A 167 11.16 3.39 11.80
N CYS A 168 10.55 2.84 12.85
CA CYS A 168 11.21 2.26 14.03
C CYS A 168 12.08 3.23 14.86
N ALA A 169 12.06 4.53 14.56
CA ALA A 169 12.74 5.54 15.36
C ALA A 169 11.77 6.22 16.35
N MET A 170 12.33 6.90 17.35
CA MET A 170 11.58 7.74 18.30
C MET A 170 10.50 6.95 19.05
N GLY A 171 10.78 5.69 19.40
CA GLY A 171 9.89 4.84 20.19
C GLY A 171 8.68 4.29 19.43
N TYR A 172 8.58 4.50 18.12
CA TYR A 172 7.49 3.91 17.33
C TYR A 172 7.59 2.38 17.30
N THR A 173 6.47 1.72 17.55
CA THR A 173 6.30 0.29 17.27
C THR A 173 4.99 0.08 16.51
N VAL A 174 4.92 -0.96 15.68
CA VAL A 174 3.72 -1.21 14.85
C VAL A 174 2.49 -1.49 15.71
N ALA A 175 2.63 -2.30 16.77
CA ALA A 175 1.54 -2.65 17.68
C ALA A 175 1.19 -1.53 18.67
N GLY A 176 2.20 -0.81 19.18
CA GLY A 176 2.03 0.14 20.30
C GLY A 176 1.90 1.60 19.89
N SER A 177 1.67 1.91 18.61
CA SER A 177 1.56 3.29 18.12
C SER A 177 0.42 3.43 17.13
N ASP A 178 -0.08 4.66 16.98
CA ASP A 178 -1.14 4.99 16.02
C ASP A 178 -0.72 4.55 14.59
N ILE A 179 -1.56 3.74 13.93
CA ILE A 179 -1.33 3.21 12.58
C ILE A 179 -1.10 4.35 11.58
N ALA A 180 -1.81 5.47 11.78
CA ALA A 180 -1.72 6.65 10.95
C ALA A 180 -0.50 7.54 11.31
N THR A 181 0.45 7.09 12.14
CA THR A 181 1.66 7.87 12.48
C THR A 181 2.43 8.34 11.23
N PHE A 182 2.47 7.53 10.18
CA PHE A 182 3.17 7.86 8.94
C PHE A 182 2.22 8.35 7.85
N TRP A 183 2.64 9.37 7.10
CA TRP A 183 1.95 9.82 5.89
C TRP A 183 1.60 8.63 4.97
N ALA A 184 2.55 7.71 4.80
CA ALA A 184 2.40 6.56 3.94
C ALA A 184 1.18 5.68 4.30
N ALA A 185 1.01 5.37 5.59
CA ALA A 185 -0.08 4.53 6.08
C ALA A 185 -1.42 5.29 6.13
N ASP A 186 -1.43 6.52 6.64
CA ASP A 186 -2.64 7.36 6.69
C ASP A 186 -3.22 7.58 5.28
N LEU A 187 -2.37 7.87 4.29
CA LEU A 187 -2.83 8.01 2.90
C LEU A 187 -3.23 6.68 2.28
N LEU A 188 -2.57 5.55 2.62
CA LEU A 188 -2.96 4.23 2.15
C LEU A 188 -4.40 3.89 2.57
N HIS A 189 -4.73 4.11 3.85
CA HIS A 189 -6.08 3.95 4.39
C HIS A 189 -7.11 4.79 3.63
N ARG A 190 -6.84 6.09 3.50
CA ARG A 190 -7.75 7.03 2.85
C ARG A 190 -8.00 6.68 1.40
N LEU A 191 -6.98 6.13 0.72
CA LEU A 191 -7.14 5.65 -0.64
C LEU A 191 -8.12 4.46 -0.69
N TYR A 192 -8.10 3.55 0.28
CA TYR A 192 -9.07 2.45 0.31
C TYR A 192 -10.52 2.91 0.51
N HIS A 193 -10.75 4.05 1.15
CA HIS A 193 -12.10 4.67 1.18
C HIS A 193 -12.58 5.15 -0.19
N VAL A 194 -11.68 5.46 -1.12
CA VAL A 194 -12.05 5.98 -2.45
C VAL A 194 -12.47 4.83 -3.36
N PRO A 195 -13.69 4.85 -3.96
CA PRO A 195 -14.18 3.72 -4.76
C PRO A 195 -13.31 3.34 -5.96
N ALA A 196 -12.58 4.30 -6.55
CA ALA A 196 -11.64 4.02 -7.64
C ALA A 196 -10.47 3.10 -7.21
N ILE A 197 -10.18 3.03 -5.91
CA ILE A 197 -9.09 2.24 -5.34
C ILE A 197 -9.61 1.08 -4.50
N GLY A 198 -10.37 1.33 -3.43
CA GLY A 198 -10.86 0.26 -2.55
C GLY A 198 -12.07 -0.50 -3.09
N GLN A 199 -12.71 0.00 -4.15
CA GLN A 199 -13.81 -0.66 -4.87
C GLN A 199 -15.01 -1.05 -3.99
N LEU A 200 -15.19 -0.39 -2.84
CA LEU A 200 -16.16 -0.77 -1.80
C LEU A 200 -15.99 -2.22 -1.34
N HIS A 201 -14.81 -2.78 -1.55
CA HIS A 201 -14.46 -4.16 -1.24
C HIS A 201 -13.45 -4.22 -0.09
N VAL A 202 -12.48 -3.29 -0.10
CA VAL A 202 -11.67 -2.96 1.06
C VAL A 202 -12.47 -2.04 1.97
N ASP A 203 -12.63 -2.43 3.23
CA ASP A 203 -13.48 -1.75 4.22
C ASP A 203 -12.91 -1.94 5.63
N HIS A 204 -13.60 -1.40 6.64
CA HIS A 204 -13.28 -1.56 8.05
C HIS A 204 -13.99 -2.80 8.61
N PHE A 205 -13.21 -3.80 8.98
CA PHE A 205 -13.68 -5.01 9.67
C PHE A 205 -13.07 -5.17 11.07
N ALA A 206 -11.95 -4.51 11.32
CA ALA A 206 -11.28 -4.36 12.60
C ALA A 206 -10.66 -2.95 12.67
N ASP A 207 -10.76 -2.27 13.81
CA ASP A 207 -10.30 -0.88 13.96
C ASP A 207 -9.00 -0.76 14.77
N SER A 208 -8.62 -1.80 15.53
CA SER A 208 -7.42 -1.81 16.38
C SER A 208 -6.42 -2.89 15.96
N PHE A 209 -5.18 -2.79 16.49
CA PHE A 209 -4.16 -3.81 16.30
C PHE A 209 -4.66 -5.18 16.80
N GLU A 210 -5.22 -5.24 18.01
CA GLU A 210 -5.74 -6.47 18.62
C GLU A 210 -6.87 -7.07 17.80
N GLU A 211 -7.82 -6.23 17.35
CA GLU A 211 -8.94 -6.69 16.51
C GLU A 211 -8.47 -7.22 15.16
N VAL A 212 -7.42 -6.63 14.56
CA VAL A 212 -6.80 -7.12 13.33
C VAL A 212 -6.18 -8.51 13.54
N ILE A 213 -5.45 -8.70 14.65
CA ILE A 213 -4.86 -10.00 14.98
C ILE A 213 -5.94 -11.05 15.24
N ASP A 214 -7.03 -10.70 15.91
CA ASP A 214 -8.15 -11.62 16.14
C ASP A 214 -8.92 -11.93 14.87
N LEU A 215 -9.08 -10.94 13.98
CA LEU A 215 -9.66 -11.15 12.65
C LEU A 215 -8.86 -12.16 11.84
N ALA A 216 -7.52 -12.09 11.90
CA ALA A 216 -6.61 -13.03 11.23
C ALA A 216 -6.71 -14.46 11.78
N LYS A 217 -6.86 -14.62 13.10
CA LYS A 217 -7.03 -15.94 13.76
C LYS A 217 -8.39 -16.57 13.49
N SER A 218 -9.40 -15.78 13.16
CA SER A 218 -10.76 -16.26 12.93
C SER A 218 -10.94 -16.93 11.55
N ASN A 219 -12.01 -17.73 11.40
CA ASN A 219 -12.42 -18.37 10.14
C ASN A 219 -13.15 -17.42 9.16
N LYS A 220 -13.09 -16.11 9.42
CA LYS A 220 -13.67 -15.08 8.55
C LYS A 220 -12.92 -15.02 7.21
N THR A 221 -13.33 -14.16 6.28
CA THR A 221 -12.61 -13.94 4.99
C THR A 221 -12.14 -12.49 4.84
N GLU A 222 -12.49 -11.63 5.79
CA GLU A 222 -12.34 -10.18 5.73
C GLU A 222 -10.90 -9.64 5.92
N SER A 223 -9.97 -10.31 6.63
CA SER A 223 -8.64 -9.74 6.92
C SER A 223 -7.83 -9.35 5.68
N THR A 224 -8.00 -10.05 4.55
CA THR A 224 -7.31 -9.74 3.28
C THR A 224 -7.85 -8.50 2.58
N ARG A 225 -8.97 -7.95 3.06
CA ARG A 225 -9.65 -6.75 2.55
C ARG A 225 -10.03 -5.80 3.68
N ASP A 226 -9.39 -5.93 4.83
CA ASP A 226 -9.53 -5.01 5.95
C ASP A 226 -8.48 -3.91 5.84
N SER A 227 -8.93 -2.66 5.91
CA SER A 227 -8.09 -1.50 5.61
C SER A 227 -6.96 -1.33 6.64
N GLU A 228 -7.24 -1.64 7.90
CA GLU A 228 -6.34 -1.60 9.04
C GLU A 228 -5.32 -2.74 8.96
N THR A 229 -5.78 -3.96 8.66
CA THR A 229 -4.91 -5.11 8.40
C THR A 229 -3.92 -4.82 7.28
N LEU A 230 -4.39 -4.23 6.17
CA LEU A 230 -3.52 -3.86 5.05
C LEU A 230 -2.52 -2.77 5.42
N GLN A 231 -2.85 -1.82 6.29
CA GLN A 231 -1.88 -0.83 6.76
C GLN A 231 -0.82 -1.45 7.67
N LEU A 232 -1.26 -2.19 8.70
CA LEU A 232 -0.39 -2.79 9.70
C LEU A 232 0.58 -3.80 9.08
N PHE A 233 0.09 -4.67 8.18
CA PHE A 233 0.96 -5.57 7.45
C PHE A 233 2.01 -4.81 6.65
N ALA A 234 1.62 -3.76 5.92
CA ALA A 234 2.54 -3.01 5.09
C ALA A 234 3.62 -2.31 5.93
N LEU A 235 3.24 -1.73 7.07
CA LEU A 235 4.14 -1.10 8.03
C LEU A 235 5.11 -2.12 8.64
N GLU A 236 4.64 -3.27 9.09
CA GLU A 236 5.50 -4.29 9.71
C GLU A 236 6.45 -4.94 8.70
N ALA A 237 5.96 -5.27 7.50
CA ALA A 237 6.81 -5.78 6.43
C ALA A 237 7.92 -4.77 6.10
N TYR A 238 7.58 -3.49 5.93
CA TYR A 238 8.56 -2.44 5.65
C TYR A 238 9.54 -2.21 6.81
N ALA A 239 9.05 -2.27 8.05
CA ALA A 239 9.89 -2.20 9.23
C ALA A 239 10.92 -3.34 9.25
N TYR A 240 10.46 -4.57 9.02
CA TYR A 240 11.27 -5.78 9.10
C TYR A 240 12.25 -5.95 7.94
N ASP A 241 11.84 -5.67 6.70
CA ASP A 241 12.67 -5.91 5.52
C ASP A 241 13.58 -4.74 5.17
N ILE A 242 13.13 -3.50 5.43
CA ILE A 242 13.82 -2.28 4.96
C ILE A 242 14.39 -1.48 6.13
N SER A 243 13.59 -1.14 7.13
CA SER A 243 13.98 -0.14 8.13
C SER A 243 14.98 -0.69 9.14
N VAL A 244 14.72 -1.89 9.66
CA VAL A 244 15.62 -2.61 10.57
C VAL A 244 15.69 -4.08 10.11
N PRO A 245 16.47 -4.38 9.05
CA PRO A 245 16.48 -5.68 8.39
C PRO A 245 16.58 -6.88 9.33
N GLY A 246 15.59 -7.76 9.30
CA GLY A 246 15.54 -9.00 10.09
C GLY A 246 15.07 -8.84 11.54
N VAL A 247 14.81 -7.60 11.99
CA VAL A 247 14.41 -7.29 13.37
C VAL A 247 13.10 -6.50 13.39
N GLY A 248 12.99 -5.44 12.60
CA GLY A 248 11.84 -4.54 12.58
C GLY A 248 11.60 -3.81 13.90
N CYS A 249 10.35 -3.42 14.12
CA CYS A 249 9.85 -2.80 15.36
C CYS A 249 8.37 -3.17 15.58
N ALA A 250 8.06 -4.46 15.51
CA ALA A 250 6.69 -4.95 15.63
C ALA A 250 5.99 -4.47 16.91
N GLY A 251 6.74 -4.38 18.02
CA GLY A 251 6.18 -4.08 19.35
C GLY A 251 5.61 -5.32 20.03
N GLU A 252 5.28 -5.18 21.31
CA GLU A 252 4.57 -6.20 22.06
C GLU A 252 3.07 -5.94 21.92
N SER A 253 2.30 -6.98 21.62
CA SER A 253 0.85 -6.93 21.70
C SER A 253 0.45 -7.00 23.16
N HIS A 254 -0.32 -6.03 23.67
CA HIS A 254 -1.04 -6.19 24.93
C HIS A 254 -2.24 -7.13 24.70
N VAL A 255 -1.96 -8.35 24.24
CA VAL A 255 -2.88 -9.43 24.56
C VAL A 255 -2.65 -9.58 26.05
N ASP A 256 -3.59 -9.09 26.85
CA ASP A 256 -3.70 -9.54 28.23
C ASP A 256 -3.60 -11.05 28.12
N GLU A 257 -2.46 -11.60 28.55
CA GLU A 257 -2.46 -12.97 29.04
C GLU A 257 -3.61 -12.91 30.04
N GLU A 258 -4.74 -13.53 29.71
CA GLU A 258 -5.69 -13.91 30.74
C GLU A 258 -4.81 -14.59 31.77
N GLU A 259 -4.48 -13.87 32.84
CA GLU A 259 -4.06 -14.48 34.08
C GLU A 259 -5.21 -15.44 34.33
N GLU A 260 -5.03 -16.70 33.94
CA GLU A 260 -5.79 -17.80 34.51
C GLU A 260 -5.74 -17.48 35.99
N ASP A 261 -6.91 -17.15 36.54
CA ASP A 261 -7.10 -16.70 37.91
C ASP A 261 -6.67 -17.87 38.79
N VAL A 262 -5.35 -18.04 38.97
CA VAL A 262 -4.73 -19.11 39.73
C VAL A 262 -5.07 -18.75 41.16
N PRO A 263 -5.98 -19.51 41.81
CA PRO A 263 -6.38 -19.19 43.18
C PRO A 263 -5.14 -19.10 44.07
N GLU A 264 -5.13 -18.22 45.10
CA GLU A 264 -3.93 -17.99 45.95
C GLU A 264 -3.29 -19.27 46.53
N ASN A 265 -4.05 -20.36 46.60
CA ASN A 265 -3.58 -21.65 47.07
C ASN A 265 -3.02 -22.55 45.96
N CYS A 266 -2.91 -22.09 44.71
CA CYS A 266 -2.50 -22.87 43.56
C CYS A 266 -1.17 -22.38 42.96
N HIS A 267 -0.35 -23.29 42.44
CA HIS A 267 0.88 -22.99 41.71
C HIS A 267 1.15 -24.03 40.63
N THR A 268 1.85 -23.63 39.56
CA THR A 268 2.15 -24.48 38.41
C THR A 268 3.65 -24.80 38.36
N HIS A 269 4.00 -26.07 38.13
CA HIS A 269 5.39 -26.49 37.90
C HIS A 269 5.71 -26.57 36.40
N ASP A 270 7.01 -26.67 36.07
CA ASP A 270 7.49 -26.95 34.71
C ASP A 270 6.79 -28.20 34.17
N GLY A 271 5.92 -28.01 33.15
CA GLY A 271 5.02 -29.04 32.62
C GLY A 271 3.54 -28.66 32.62
N GLY A 272 3.16 -27.49 33.15
CA GLY A 272 1.81 -26.95 33.05
C GLY A 272 0.78 -27.62 33.97
N VAL A 273 1.23 -28.36 34.99
CA VAL A 273 0.34 -29.02 35.95
C VAL A 273 0.09 -28.09 37.15
N LEU A 274 -1.18 -27.74 37.35
CA LEU A 274 -1.66 -26.89 38.45
C LEU A 274 -1.80 -27.70 39.75
N HIS A 275 -1.19 -27.24 40.84
CA HIS A 275 -1.26 -27.82 42.17
C HIS A 275 -1.87 -26.85 43.17
N CYS A 276 -2.95 -27.24 43.85
CA CYS A 276 -3.61 -26.44 44.87
C CYS A 276 -3.45 -27.05 46.27
N THR A 277 -3.08 -26.23 47.27
CA THR A 277 -2.88 -26.61 48.69
C THR A 277 -4.12 -26.38 49.56
#